data_AF-A0A949MLY5-F1
#
_entry.id   AF-A0A949MLY5-F1
#
_cell.length_a   1.000
_cell.length_b   1.000
_cell.length_c   1.000
_cell.angle_alpha   90.00
_cell.angle_beta   90.00
_cell.angle_gamma   90.00
#
_symmetry.space_group_name_H-M   'P 1'
#
loop_
_entity.id
_entity.type
_entity.pdbx_description
1 polymer ?
#
loop_
_entity_poly.entity_id
_entity_poly.type
_entity_poly.pdbx_seq_one_letter_code
_entity_poly.pdbx_strand_id
1 'polypeptide(L)' 'MPEQRRKRPHAPAATPGKQPCVLLTGFEPFGGEAVNPSWQAVHALDGRRIAGHHVVAVCLPTAFGAARKALKAAVAAHAP' A
#
# COMPACT_ATOMS: atom_id res chain seq x y z
N MET A 1 34.72 -17.31 -27.54
CA MET A 1 33.44 -16.59 -27.59
C MET A 1 33.08 -16.13 -26.18
N PRO A 2 33.18 -14.83 -25.86
CA PRO A 2 32.83 -14.28 -24.56
C PRO A 2 31.36 -13.85 -24.53
N GLU A 3 30.60 -14.22 -23.51
CA GLU A 3 29.35 -13.51 -23.19
C GLU A 3 29.33 -13.17 -21.70
N GLN A 4 29.93 -12.02 -21.40
CA GLN A 4 29.80 -11.37 -20.10
C GLN A 4 28.35 -10.92 -19.94
N ARG A 5 27.56 -11.67 -19.16
CA ARG A 5 26.30 -11.16 -18.62
C ARG A 5 26.61 -9.99 -17.68
N ARG A 6 26.49 -8.76 -18.20
CA ARG A 6 26.48 -7.52 -17.43
C ARG A 6 25.42 -7.61 -16.33
N LYS A 7 25.84 -7.89 -15.10
CA LYS A 7 25.00 -7.68 -13.91
C LYS A 7 24.80 -6.16 -13.78
N ARG A 8 23.54 -5.72 -13.84
CA ARG A 8 23.14 -4.31 -13.70
C ARG A 8 23.66 -3.76 -12.37
N PRO A 9 24.13 -2.51 -12.32
CA PRO A 9 24.72 -1.94 -11.12
C PRO A 9 23.72 -1.86 -9.96
N HIS A 10 24.29 -2.06 -8.78
CA HIS A 10 23.77 -1.85 -7.43
C HIS A 10 22.71 -0.72 -7.35
N ALA A 11 21.50 -1.05 -6.89
CA ALA A 11 20.55 -0.04 -6.43
C ALA A 11 21.16 0.70 -5.24
N PRO A 12 21.06 2.04 -5.16
CA PRO A 12 21.73 2.78 -4.11
C PRO A 12 21.20 2.36 -2.74
N ALA A 13 22.11 2.18 -1.78
CA ALA A 13 21.75 2.07 -0.38
C ALA A 13 20.90 3.29 -0.01
N ALA A 14 19.63 3.06 0.31
CA ALA A 14 18.75 4.11 0.75
C ALA A 14 19.30 4.72 2.05
N THR A 15 19.46 6.05 2.04
CA THR A 15 19.62 6.90 3.21
C THR A 15 18.70 6.42 4.34
N PRO A 16 19.06 6.52 5.63
CA PRO A 16 18.12 6.27 6.73
C PRO A 16 17.05 7.37 6.75
N GLY A 17 16.10 7.23 5.84
CA GLY A 17 14.91 8.03 5.63
C GLY A 17 13.73 7.08 5.49
N LYS A 18 12.54 7.59 5.79
CA LYS A 18 11.27 6.83 5.83
C LYS A 18 11.19 5.82 4.67
N GLN A 19 10.94 4.55 4.98
CA GLN A 19 10.83 3.52 3.94
C GLN A 19 9.74 3.91 2.94
N PRO A 20 9.98 3.82 1.63
CA PRO A 20 8.98 4.19 0.63
C PRO A 20 7.74 3.29 0.78
N CYS A 21 6.57 3.92 0.84
CA CYS A 21 5.31 3.29 1.22
C CYS A 21 4.28 3.46 0.11
N VAL A 22 3.48 2.43 -0.15
CA VAL A 22 2.28 2.52 -0.99
C VAL A 22 1.08 2.28 -0.08
N LEU A 23 0.24 3.31 0.07
CA LEU A 23 -1.02 3.20 0.77
C LEU A 23 -2.09 2.67 -0.20
N LEU A 24 -2.65 1.50 0.11
CA LEU A 24 -3.83 0.96 -0.57
C LEU A 24 -5.04 1.08 0.36
N THR A 25 -6.20 1.37 -0.21
CA THR A 25 -7.45 1.46 0.55
C THR A 25 -8.54 0.62 -0.07
N GLY A 26 -9.37 0.04 0.78
CA GLY A 26 -10.62 -0.62 0.44
C GLY A 26 -11.72 -0.12 1.38
N PHE A 27 -12.97 -0.48 1.11
CA PHE A 27 -14.10 -0.04 1.94
C PHE A 27 -14.67 -1.18 2.77
N GLU A 28 -15.27 -0.85 3.91
CA GLU A 28 -16.11 -1.76 4.68
C GLU A 28 -17.29 -2.29 3.83
N PRO A 29 -17.92 -3.42 4.19
CA PRO A 29 -19.15 -3.88 3.55
C PRO A 29 -20.27 -2.82 3.64
N PHE A 30 -21.22 -2.87 2.70
CA PHE A 30 -22.36 -1.95 2.67
C PHE A 30 -23.56 -2.60 1.98
N GLY A 31 -24.75 -2.01 2.12
CA GLY A 31 -25.95 -2.51 1.44
C GLY A 31 -26.44 -3.88 1.92
N GLY A 32 -26.04 -4.32 3.12
CA GLY A 32 -26.37 -5.64 3.66
C GLY A 32 -25.39 -6.75 3.26
N GLU A 33 -24.36 -6.43 2.47
CA GLU A 33 -23.33 -7.39 2.11
C GLU A 33 -22.44 -7.74 3.30
N ALA A 34 -21.97 -8.99 3.35
CA ALA A 34 -21.07 -9.46 4.40
C ALA A 34 -19.60 -9.07 4.14
N VAL A 35 -19.24 -8.82 2.88
CA VAL A 35 -17.86 -8.54 2.46
C VAL A 35 -17.83 -7.44 1.42
N ASN A 36 -16.68 -6.77 1.32
CA ASN A 36 -16.38 -5.86 0.22
C ASN A 36 -15.14 -6.36 -0.53
N PRO A 37 -15.25 -6.71 -1.82
CA PRO A 37 -14.11 -7.21 -2.60
C PRO A 37 -12.92 -6.24 -2.65
N SER A 38 -13.18 -4.92 -2.58
CA SER A 38 -12.09 -3.93 -2.55
C SER A 38 -11.23 -4.07 -1.30
N TRP A 39 -11.84 -4.32 -0.13
CA TRP A 39 -11.09 -4.55 1.11
C TRP A 39 -10.32 -5.87 1.07
N GLN A 40 -10.95 -6.95 0.59
CA GLN A 40 -10.29 -8.25 0.48
C GLN A 40 -9.05 -8.17 -0.43
N ALA A 41 -9.15 -7.47 -1.56
CA ALA A 41 -8.06 -7.32 -2.51
C ALA A 41 -6.85 -6.59 -1.90
N VAL A 42 -7.07 -5.46 -1.22
CA VAL A 42 -5.96 -4.68 -0.65
C VAL A 42 -5.41 -5.32 0.62
N HIS A 43 -6.26 -5.95 1.44
CA HIS A 43 -5.84 -6.61 2.67
C HIS A 43 -4.90 -7.79 2.39
N ALA A 44 -5.11 -8.53 1.30
CA ALA A 44 -4.20 -9.59 0.87
C ALA A 44 -2.79 -9.10 0.51
N LEU A 45 -2.60 -7.80 0.31
CA LEU A 45 -1.31 -7.18 0.00
C LEU A 45 -0.69 -6.46 1.20
N ASP A 46 -1.39 -6.35 2.32
CA ASP A 46 -0.91 -5.62 3.49
C ASP A 46 0.40 -6.19 4.02
N GLY A 47 1.32 -5.30 4.39
CA GLY A 47 2.64 -5.65 4.89
C GLY A 47 3.63 -6.16 3.84
N ARG A 48 3.20 -6.44 2.60
CA ARG A 48 4.09 -6.95 1.55
C ARG A 48 5.10 -5.89 1.11
N ARG A 49 6.25 -6.35 0.63
CA ARG A 49 7.23 -5.51 -0.07
C ARG A 49 7.19 -5.79 -1.57
N ILE A 50 6.86 -4.77 -2.36
CA ILE A 50 6.71 -4.89 -3.82
C ILE A 50 7.57 -3.79 -4.47
N ALA A 51 8.46 -4.19 -5.38
CA ALA A 51 9.37 -3.25 -6.06
C ALA A 51 10.07 -2.25 -5.12
N GLY A 52 10.51 -2.73 -3.94
CA GLY A 52 11.19 -1.92 -2.94
C GLY A 52 10.30 -1.12 -1.98
N HIS A 53 8.99 -1.03 -2.25
CA HIS A 53 8.01 -0.28 -1.45
C HIS A 53 7.27 -1.18 -0.47
N HIS A 54 7.01 -0.68 0.73
CA HIS A 54 6.15 -1.34 1.71
C HIS A 54 4.68 -1.02 1.43
N VAL A 55 3.82 -2.03 1.37
CA VAL A 55 2.38 -1.85 1.17
C VAL A 55 1.70 -1.76 2.53
N VAL A 56 0.88 -0.74 2.69
CA VAL A 56 -0.01 -0.57 3.86
C VAL A 56 -1.44 -0.53 3.37
N ALA A 57 -2.30 -1.41 3.88
CA ALA A 57 -3.72 -1.43 3.56
C ALA A 57 -4.54 -0.79 4.69
N VAL A 58 -5.47 0.11 4.34
CA VAL A 58 -6.41 0.72 5.29
C VAL A 58 -7.84 0.50 4.83
N CYS A 59 -8.68 -0.04 5.73
CA CYS A 59 -10.11 -0.16 5.51
C CYS A 59 -10.79 1.18 5.83
N LEU A 60 -11.56 1.70 4.88
CA LEU A 60 -12.30 2.95 5.00
C LEU A 60 -13.77 2.67 5.30
N PRO A 61 -14.42 3.45 6.17
CA PRO A 61 -15.84 3.30 6.42
C PRO A 61 -16.65 3.69 5.19
N THR A 62 -17.71 2.95 4.90
CA THR A 62 -18.65 3.26 3.80
C THR A 62 -19.67 4.32 4.23
N ALA A 63 -19.15 5.45 4.72
CA ALA A 63 -19.94 6.55 5.23
C ALA A 63 -19.34 7.89 4.77
N PHE A 64 -20.22 8.77 4.24
CA PHE A 64 -19.83 10.11 3.81
C PHE A 64 -19.17 10.89 4.96
N GLY A 65 -18.14 11.66 4.65
CA GLY A 65 -17.36 12.42 5.63
C GLY A 65 -16.40 11.55 6.45
N ALA A 66 -16.86 10.43 7.02
CA ALA A 66 -16.03 9.50 7.78
C ALA A 66 -14.92 8.90 6.91
N ALA A 67 -15.25 8.46 5.68
CA ALA A 67 -14.28 7.95 4.72
C ALA A 67 -13.16 8.97 4.45
N ARG A 68 -13.53 10.24 4.23
CA ARG A 68 -12.59 11.34 3.97
C ARG A 68 -11.69 11.61 5.19
N LYS A 69 -12.25 11.56 6.40
CA LYS A 69 -11.49 11.75 7.64
C LYS A 69 -10.47 10.62 7.85
N ALA A 70 -10.90 9.38 7.66
CA ALA A 70 -10.05 8.20 7.76
C ALA A 70 -8.91 8.23 6.71
N LEU A 71 -9.23 8.56 5.46
CA LEU A 71 -8.24 8.67 4.39
C LEU A 71 -7.17 9.74 4.70
N LYS A 72 -7.59 10.92 5.16
CA LYS A 72 -6.64 11.99 5.55
C LYS A 72 -5.72 11.55 6.69
N ALA A 73 -6.26 10.86 7.69
CA ALA A 73 -5.46 10.31 8.78
C ALA A 73 -4.44 9.27 8.29
N ALA A 74 -4.85 8.38 7.38
CA ALA A 74 -3.97 7.37 6.78
C ALA A 74 -2.83 8.02 5.98
N VAL A 75 -3.13 9.02 5.15
CA VAL A 75 -2.09 9.76 4.40
C VAL A 75 -1.11 10.45 5.35
N ALA A 76 -1.60 11.10 6.41
CA ALA A 76 -0.74 11.76 7.39
C ALA A 76 0.16 10.78 8.15
N ALA A 77 -0.37 9.62 8.56
CA ALA A 77 0.38 8.60 9.28
C ALA A 77 1.48 7.97 8.41
N HIS A 78 1.12 7.59 7.18
CA HIS A 78 2.01 6.80 6.33
C HIS A 78 2.91 7.65 5.43
N ALA A 79 2.51 8.88 5.10
CA ALA A 79 3.17 9.74 4.10
C ALA A 79 3.64 8.94 2.86
N PRO A 80 2.69 8.28 2.17
CA PRO A 80 2.97 7.47 0.98
C PRO A 80 3.46 8.33 -0.20
#